data_AF-G0S0K3-F1
#
_entry.id   AF-G0S0K3-F1
#
_cell.length_a   1.000
_cell.length_b   1.000
_cell.length_c   1.000
_cell.angle_alpha   90.00
_cell.angle_beta   90.00
_cell.angle_gamma   90.00
#
_symmetry.space_group_name_H-M   'P 1'
#
loop_
_entity.id
_entity.type
_entity.pdbx_description
1 polymer ?
#
loop_
_entity_poly.entity_id
_entity_poly.type
_entity_poly.pdbx_seq_one_letter_code
_entity_poly.pdbx_strand_id
1 'polypeptide(L)'
;MLLRKLLLKDRVIGDVLSVVHTEPVGWWHFAHSYVRGNWRRERTSAPSLLTKSCHDIDILLWLLCSPVDCWAENSQQPHLPSTVSSTGSLHHFKRARKPREAGTATNCLSCPVEPTCKYSAKRIYVGEELAGLETGNKGWPVRIVLPDIESYGDEYEARQALLAELANDYDATTPEHEVARRSWYGRCVYECDNDVCDEQIVTISWEDDAVEETTPGSTRPLPGRTSKTAGKQGYSIPVQSTKTMGEGILA
;
A
#
# COMPACT_ATOMS: atom_id res chain seq x y z
N MET A 1 -3.06 11.35 -20.62
CA MET A 1 -2.14 12.40 -21.11
C MET A 1 -2.70 13.83 -21.06
N LEU A 2 -4.00 14.06 -20.88
CA LEU A 2 -4.58 15.42 -20.80
C LEU A 2 -4.09 16.23 -19.58
N LEU A 3 -4.04 15.62 -18.40
CA LEU A 3 -3.63 16.28 -17.16
C LEU A 3 -2.23 16.90 -17.28
N ARG A 4 -1.22 16.13 -17.73
CA ARG A 4 0.15 16.62 -17.89
C ARG A 4 0.26 17.77 -18.89
N LYS A 5 -0.53 17.74 -19.97
CA LYS A 5 -0.62 18.86 -20.92
C LYS A 5 -1.16 20.12 -20.23
N LEU A 6 -2.29 20.01 -19.55
CA LEU A 6 -2.92 21.15 -18.86
C LEU A 6 -2.01 21.75 -17.80
N LEU A 7 -1.33 20.91 -17.02
CA LEU A 7 -0.45 21.35 -15.94
C LEU A 7 0.88 21.94 -16.45
N LEU A 8 1.56 21.25 -17.38
CA LEU A 8 2.94 21.59 -17.72
C LEU A 8 3.10 22.38 -19.03
N LYS A 9 2.22 22.16 -20.01
CA LYS A 9 2.29 22.82 -21.33
C LYS A 9 1.38 24.04 -21.38
N ASP A 10 0.10 23.86 -21.05
CA ASP A 10 -0.91 24.91 -21.11
C ASP A 10 -0.89 25.78 -19.83
N ARG A 11 -0.24 25.29 -18.76
CA ARG A 11 -0.07 25.95 -17.44
C ARG A 11 -1.34 26.61 -16.90
N VAL A 12 -2.46 25.90 -16.98
CA VAL A 12 -3.79 26.46 -16.67
C VAL A 12 -3.96 26.88 -15.20
N ILE A 13 -3.06 26.44 -14.31
CA ILE A 13 -3.00 26.83 -12.89
C ILE A 13 -1.67 27.53 -12.51
N GLY A 14 -0.84 27.91 -13.48
CA GLY A 14 0.52 28.36 -13.24
C GLY A 14 1.48 27.21 -12.92
N ASP A 15 2.53 27.49 -12.15
CA ASP A 15 3.56 26.52 -11.78
C ASP A 15 3.11 25.64 -10.59
N VAL A 16 3.43 24.36 -10.66
CA VAL A 16 3.10 23.40 -9.60
C VAL A 16 4.10 23.55 -8.44
N LEU A 17 3.65 24.16 -7.35
CA LEU A 17 4.47 24.34 -6.14
C LEU A 17 4.41 23.12 -5.21
N SER A 18 3.29 22.41 -5.15
CA SER A 18 3.16 21.24 -4.28
C SER A 18 2.15 20.22 -4.80
N VAL A 19 2.40 18.95 -4.49
CA VAL A 19 1.49 17.83 -4.74
C VAL A 19 1.33 17.03 -3.45
N VAL A 20 0.08 16.73 -3.07
CA VAL A 20 -0.21 15.78 -2.00
C VAL A 20 -0.90 14.58 -2.64
N HIS A 21 -0.22 13.44 -2.64
CA HIS A 21 -0.73 12.16 -3.14
C HIS A 21 -1.04 11.23 -1.97
N THR A 22 -2.18 10.57 -2.01
CA THR A 22 -2.55 9.56 -1.01
C THR A 22 -2.79 8.24 -1.71
N GLU A 23 -2.13 7.18 -1.25
CA GLU A 23 -2.42 5.81 -1.67
C GLU A 23 -3.27 5.11 -0.60
N PRO A 24 -4.60 5.01 -0.78
CA PRO A 24 -5.46 4.29 0.13
C PRO A 24 -5.36 2.78 -0.14
N VAL A 25 -4.49 2.09 0.61
CA VAL A 25 -4.44 0.64 0.53
C VAL A 25 -5.65 0.05 1.27
N GLY A 26 -6.52 -0.65 0.53
CA GLY A 26 -7.69 -1.30 1.11
C GLY A 26 -7.33 -2.15 2.33
N TRP A 27 -8.09 -2.04 3.41
CA TRP A 27 -7.74 -2.64 4.71
C TRP A 27 -7.52 -4.17 4.64
N TRP A 28 -8.27 -4.87 3.79
CA TRP A 28 -8.16 -6.32 3.62
C TRP A 28 -6.95 -6.69 2.77
N HIS A 29 -6.64 -5.90 1.74
CA HIS A 29 -5.43 -6.03 0.94
C HIS A 29 -4.21 -5.81 1.84
N PHE A 30 -4.23 -4.78 2.70
CA PHE A 30 -3.14 -4.53 3.63
C PHE A 30 -2.94 -5.69 4.62
N ALA A 31 -4.03 -6.21 5.18
CA ALA A 31 -3.99 -7.37 6.06
C ALA A 31 -3.42 -8.63 5.35
N HIS A 32 -3.78 -8.84 4.08
CA HIS A 32 -3.25 -9.93 3.27
C HIS A 32 -1.74 -9.75 3.02
N SER A 33 -1.31 -8.60 2.47
CA SER A 33 0.04 -8.41 1.94
C SER A 33 1.08 -8.07 3.01
N TYR A 34 0.74 -7.18 3.96
CA TYR A 34 1.69 -6.53 4.89
C TYR A 34 1.54 -6.97 6.34
N VAL A 35 0.46 -7.69 6.68
CA VAL A 35 0.28 -8.23 8.04
C VAL A 35 0.53 -9.73 8.07
N ARG A 36 -0.12 -10.48 7.17
CA ARG A 36 -0.01 -11.95 7.11
C ARG A 36 0.98 -12.45 6.06
N GLY A 37 1.15 -11.68 5.00
CA GLY A 37 1.76 -12.12 3.76
C GLY A 37 3.26 -11.80 3.63
N ASN A 38 3.67 -11.72 2.37
CA ASN A 38 5.08 -11.74 1.97
C ASN A 38 5.86 -10.48 2.40
N TRP A 39 5.18 -9.36 2.64
CA TRP A 39 5.80 -8.07 2.97
C TRP A 39 5.64 -7.68 4.43
N ARG A 40 5.36 -8.64 5.31
CA ARG A 40 5.10 -8.35 6.73
C ARG A 40 6.35 -8.04 7.56
N ARG A 41 7.53 -8.42 7.07
CA ARG A 41 8.81 -8.31 7.78
C ARG A 41 9.77 -7.36 7.07
N GLU A 42 10.19 -6.29 7.74
CA GLU A 42 11.10 -5.27 7.22
C GLU A 42 12.43 -5.89 6.78
N ARG A 43 13.01 -6.77 7.59
CA ARG A 43 14.32 -7.39 7.29
C ARG A 43 14.34 -8.20 5.99
N THR A 44 13.19 -8.69 5.54
CA THR A 44 13.10 -9.60 4.38
C THR A 44 12.26 -9.04 3.24
N SER A 45 11.77 -7.80 3.34
CA SER A 45 10.87 -7.22 2.34
C SER A 45 11.19 -5.75 2.08
N ALA A 46 10.81 -5.29 0.88
CA ALA A 46 10.88 -3.87 0.55
C ALA A 46 9.68 -3.12 1.18
N PRO A 47 9.85 -1.82 1.54
CA PRO A 47 8.79 -1.04 2.17
C PRO A 47 7.55 -0.93 1.29
N SER A 48 6.38 -0.76 1.91
CA SER A 48 5.08 -0.63 1.23
C SER A 48 5.09 0.46 0.14
N LEU A 49 5.85 1.52 0.34
CA LEU A 49 6.11 2.54 -0.68
C LEU A 49 6.55 1.97 -2.03
N LEU A 50 7.46 0.98 -2.04
CA LEU A 50 7.98 0.38 -3.26
C LEU A 50 7.14 -0.80 -3.73
N THR A 51 6.54 -1.54 -2.81
CA THR A 51 5.86 -2.81 -3.12
C THR A 51 4.37 -2.65 -3.42
N LYS A 52 3.74 -1.57 -2.95
CA LYS A 52 2.37 -1.17 -3.33
C LYS A 52 2.32 0.01 -4.29
N SER A 53 3.31 0.88 -4.20
CA SER A 53 3.14 2.30 -4.49
C SER A 53 4.25 2.89 -5.38
N CYS A 54 5.11 2.05 -5.95
CA CYS A 54 6.17 2.49 -6.86
C CYS A 54 5.61 3.30 -8.03
N HIS A 55 4.48 2.85 -8.60
CA HIS A 55 3.83 3.52 -9.73
C HIS A 55 3.37 4.95 -9.41
N ASP A 56 2.95 5.26 -8.17
CA ASP A 56 2.61 6.65 -7.86
C ASP A 56 3.86 7.51 -7.75
N ILE A 57 4.98 6.95 -7.28
CA ILE A 57 6.26 7.67 -7.31
C ILE A 57 6.67 7.92 -8.76
N ASP A 58 6.52 6.95 -9.64
CA ASP A 58 6.80 7.12 -11.07
C ASP A 58 5.95 8.25 -11.67
N ILE A 59 4.65 8.32 -11.33
CA ILE A 59 3.77 9.42 -11.77
C ILE A 59 4.25 10.77 -11.22
N LEU A 60 4.61 10.85 -9.93
CA LEU A 60 5.11 12.08 -9.32
C LEU A 60 6.41 12.54 -9.98
N LEU A 61 7.37 11.64 -10.20
CA LEU A 61 8.62 11.96 -10.88
C LEU A 61 8.38 12.32 -12.35
N TRP A 62 7.43 11.67 -13.02
CA TRP A 62 7.07 12.00 -14.40
C TRP A 62 6.41 13.38 -14.55
N LEU A 63 5.62 13.79 -13.57
CA LEU A 63 4.98 15.11 -13.54
C LEU A 63 5.94 16.21 -13.10
N LEU A 64 6.81 15.93 -12.12
CA LEU A 64 7.58 16.97 -11.42
C LEU A 64 9.07 17.01 -11.82
N CYS A 65 9.63 15.90 -12.31
CA CYS A 65 11.04 15.80 -12.71
C CYS A 65 11.21 15.76 -14.22
N SER A 66 10.41 14.96 -14.93
CA SER A 66 10.63 14.73 -16.36
C SER A 66 10.33 15.97 -17.21
N PRO A 67 11.14 16.27 -18.24
CA PRO A 67 10.90 17.37 -19.16
C PRO A 67 9.53 17.25 -19.85
N VAL A 68 8.91 18.38 -20.17
CA VAL A 68 7.60 18.44 -20.84
C VAL A 68 7.66 17.75 -22.21
N ASP A 69 8.75 17.97 -22.94
CA ASP A 69 8.98 17.41 -24.28
C ASP A 69 10.32 16.67 -24.31
N CYS A 70 10.33 15.45 -23.75
CA CYS A 70 11.54 14.64 -23.55
C CYS A 70 12.21 14.14 -24.84
N TRP A 71 11.58 14.35 -25.99
CA TRP A 71 12.08 13.94 -27.30
C TRP A 71 12.59 15.11 -28.15
N ALA A 72 12.48 16.34 -27.65
CA ALA A 72 13.02 17.50 -28.35
C ALA A 72 14.55 17.48 -28.30
N GLU A 73 15.21 17.85 -29.41
CA GLU A 73 16.68 17.92 -29.51
C GLU A 73 17.32 18.81 -28.43
N ASN A 74 16.57 19.82 -27.95
CA ASN A 74 16.97 20.72 -26.87
C ASN A 74 16.13 20.52 -25.60
N SER A 75 15.73 19.28 -25.30
CA SER A 75 14.98 18.98 -24.08
C SER A 75 15.74 19.47 -22.85
N GLN A 76 15.03 20.14 -21.95
CA GLN A 76 15.57 20.51 -20.63
C GLN A 76 16.05 19.26 -19.88
N GLN A 77 17.03 19.44 -18.99
CA GLN A 77 17.44 18.37 -18.08
C GLN A 77 16.33 18.07 -17.07
N PRO A 78 16.17 16.81 -16.62
CA PRO A 78 15.22 16.47 -15.57
C PRO A 78 15.45 17.28 -14.27
N HIS A 79 14.38 17.74 -13.62
CA HIS A 79 14.46 18.38 -12.30
C HIS A 79 14.53 17.28 -11.25
N LEU A 80 15.72 16.81 -10.89
CA LEU A 80 15.83 15.73 -9.90
C LEU A 80 15.53 16.23 -8.49
N PRO A 81 14.93 15.41 -7.61
CA PRO A 81 14.74 15.76 -6.21
C PRO A 81 16.06 16.10 -5.52
N SER A 82 16.05 17.13 -4.67
CA SER A 82 17.19 17.46 -3.80
C SER A 82 17.20 16.60 -2.55
N THR A 83 16.02 16.29 -2.00
CA THR A 83 15.89 15.49 -0.78
C THR A 83 14.70 14.54 -0.82
N VAL A 84 14.84 13.42 -0.12
CA VAL A 84 13.76 12.46 0.16
C VAL A 84 13.84 12.12 1.65
N SER A 85 12.71 12.25 2.35
CA SER A 85 12.58 11.84 3.74
C SER A 85 11.35 10.96 3.92
N SER A 86 11.43 9.99 4.82
CA SER A 86 10.33 9.09 5.15
C SER A 86 10.17 8.99 6.65
N THR A 87 8.94 9.02 7.12
CA THR A 87 8.58 8.80 8.52
C THR A 87 7.35 7.90 8.53
N GLY A 88 7.37 6.87 9.35
CA GLY A 88 6.27 5.93 9.46
C GLY A 88 6.39 5.10 10.71
N SER A 89 5.34 4.38 11.04
CA SER A 89 5.31 3.51 12.22
C SER A 89 4.22 2.46 12.08
N LEU A 90 4.42 1.35 12.80
CA LEU A 90 3.36 0.39 13.08
C LEU A 90 2.51 0.96 14.23
N HIS A 91 1.20 1.09 14.08
CA HIS A 91 0.32 1.66 15.10
C HIS A 91 -0.90 0.81 15.44
N HIS A 92 -1.46 0.13 14.44
CA HIS A 92 -2.73 -0.58 14.53
C HIS A 92 -2.55 -2.08 14.66
N PHE A 93 -1.74 -2.72 13.82
CA PHE A 93 -1.55 -4.17 13.85
C PHE A 93 -0.53 -4.57 14.93
N LYS A 94 -0.90 -4.32 16.19
CA LYS A 94 -0.13 -4.66 17.40
C LYS A 94 -1.01 -5.40 18.40
N ARG A 95 -0.41 -6.30 19.19
CA ARG A 95 -1.09 -7.03 20.28
C ARG A 95 -1.90 -6.13 21.21
N ALA A 96 -1.36 -4.96 21.56
CA ALA A 96 -2.04 -3.99 22.44
C ALA A 96 -3.35 -3.41 21.87
N ARG A 97 -3.60 -3.55 20.55
CA ARG A 97 -4.82 -3.10 19.86
C ARG A 97 -5.82 -4.24 19.64
N LYS A 98 -5.49 -5.48 20.02
CA LYS A 98 -6.38 -6.64 19.88
C LYS A 98 -7.70 -6.40 20.65
N PRO A 99 -8.86 -6.62 20.01
CA PRO A 99 -10.15 -6.57 20.72
C PRO A 99 -10.17 -7.51 21.91
N ARG A 100 -10.68 -7.06 23.06
CA ARG A 100 -10.72 -7.87 24.29
C ARG A 100 -11.57 -9.12 24.12
N GLU A 101 -12.63 -8.99 23.33
CA GLU A 101 -13.59 -10.03 23.00
C GLU A 101 -12.93 -11.17 22.20
N ALA A 102 -11.83 -10.90 21.49
CA ALA A 102 -11.07 -11.94 20.78
C ALA A 102 -10.27 -12.85 21.74
N GLY A 103 -10.15 -12.47 23.02
CA GLY A 103 -9.49 -13.24 24.06
C GLY A 103 -8.06 -13.64 23.69
N THR A 104 -7.71 -14.89 23.95
CA THR A 104 -6.38 -15.46 23.67
C THR A 104 -6.23 -16.03 22.27
N ALA A 105 -7.24 -15.90 21.40
CA ALA A 105 -7.21 -16.51 20.07
C ALA A 105 -6.06 -15.95 19.22
N THR A 106 -5.23 -16.84 18.69
CA THR A 106 -4.11 -16.52 17.78
C THR A 106 -4.47 -16.76 16.33
N ASN A 107 -5.44 -17.63 16.04
CA ASN A 107 -5.90 -17.94 14.68
C ASN A 107 -7.37 -17.52 14.49
N CYS A 108 -7.72 -17.07 13.28
CA CYS A 108 -9.10 -16.66 12.99
C CYS A 108 -10.10 -17.82 13.07
N LEU A 109 -9.69 -19.04 12.74
CA LEU A 109 -10.59 -20.20 12.74
C LEU A 109 -11.11 -20.57 14.14
N SER A 110 -10.40 -20.16 15.20
CA SER A 110 -10.78 -20.37 16.60
C SER A 110 -11.18 -19.08 17.33
N CYS A 111 -11.23 -17.94 16.63
CA CYS A 111 -11.47 -16.65 17.24
C CYS A 111 -12.97 -16.39 17.46
N PRO A 112 -13.42 -16.08 18.69
CA PRO A 112 -14.84 -15.85 19.00
C PRO A 112 -15.43 -14.61 18.30
N VAL A 113 -14.58 -13.65 17.91
CA VAL A 113 -15.00 -12.41 17.22
C VAL A 113 -14.99 -12.58 15.69
N GLU A 114 -14.49 -13.71 15.17
CA GLU A 114 -14.35 -13.96 13.73
C GLU A 114 -15.60 -13.60 12.91
N PRO A 115 -16.83 -13.97 13.30
CA PRO A 115 -18.03 -13.71 12.48
C PRO A 115 -18.28 -12.22 12.20
N THR A 116 -17.83 -11.32 13.08
CA THR A 116 -18.01 -9.86 12.94
C THR A 116 -16.70 -9.11 12.68
N CYS A 117 -15.57 -9.79 12.77
CA CYS A 117 -14.26 -9.20 12.56
C CYS A 117 -14.06 -8.87 11.07
N LYS A 118 -13.86 -7.58 10.75
CA LYS A 118 -13.51 -7.18 9.37
C LYS A 118 -12.25 -7.93 8.89
N TYR A 119 -11.24 -8.11 9.74
CA TYR A 119 -9.98 -8.79 9.40
C TYR A 119 -10.06 -10.33 9.39
N SER A 120 -11.25 -10.94 9.47
CA SER A 120 -11.40 -12.41 9.43
C SER A 120 -10.71 -13.02 8.21
N ALA A 121 -9.85 -14.02 8.43
CA ALA A 121 -9.24 -14.78 7.35
C ALA A 121 -10.31 -15.57 6.55
N LYS A 122 -11.33 -16.13 7.21
CA LYS A 122 -12.42 -16.81 6.51
C LYS A 122 -13.17 -15.85 5.60
N ARG A 123 -13.46 -14.64 6.07
CA ARG A 123 -14.13 -13.62 5.25
C ARG A 123 -13.32 -13.22 4.02
N ILE A 124 -12.00 -13.10 4.15
CA ILE A 124 -11.12 -12.68 3.05
C ILE A 124 -10.89 -13.81 2.04
N TYR A 125 -10.69 -15.05 2.50
CA TYR A 125 -10.23 -16.14 1.63
C TYR A 125 -11.29 -17.17 1.27
N VAL A 126 -12.32 -17.32 2.10
CA VAL A 126 -13.35 -18.36 1.94
C VAL A 126 -14.67 -17.73 1.52
N GLY A 127 -15.16 -16.74 2.26
CA GLY A 127 -16.50 -16.18 2.12
C GLY A 127 -16.71 -15.33 0.87
N GLU A 128 -17.98 -15.10 0.55
CA GLU A 128 -18.41 -14.43 -0.69
C GLU A 128 -18.15 -12.91 -0.71
N GLU A 129 -18.16 -12.25 0.46
CA GLU A 129 -18.10 -10.78 0.60
C GLU A 129 -16.89 -10.15 -0.11
N LEU A 130 -15.76 -10.85 -0.13
CA LEU A 130 -14.51 -10.40 -0.75
C LEU A 130 -14.06 -11.32 -1.89
N ALA A 131 -15.03 -11.99 -2.55
CA ALA A 131 -14.77 -12.94 -3.64
C ALA A 131 -13.77 -14.04 -3.22
N GLY A 132 -13.99 -14.66 -2.07
CA GLY A 132 -13.22 -15.82 -1.62
C GLY A 132 -13.58 -17.09 -2.40
N LEU A 133 -13.08 -18.23 -1.93
CA LEU A 133 -13.25 -19.52 -2.60
C LEU A 133 -14.72 -19.90 -2.86
N GLU A 134 -15.66 -19.53 -1.97
CA GLU A 134 -17.09 -19.86 -2.09
C GLU A 134 -17.77 -19.18 -3.30
N THR A 135 -17.13 -18.17 -3.92
CA THR A 135 -17.60 -17.60 -5.20
C THR A 135 -17.01 -18.31 -6.42
N GLY A 136 -16.32 -19.44 -6.23
CA GLY A 136 -15.52 -20.11 -7.26
C GLY A 136 -14.17 -19.43 -7.54
N ASN A 137 -13.75 -18.45 -6.73
CA ASN A 137 -12.47 -17.76 -6.96
C ASN A 137 -11.29 -18.67 -6.58
N LYS A 138 -10.52 -19.08 -7.59
CA LYS A 138 -9.22 -19.76 -7.44
C LYS A 138 -8.03 -18.85 -7.78
N GLY A 139 -8.28 -17.57 -8.06
CA GLY A 139 -7.27 -16.56 -8.35
C GLY A 139 -6.76 -15.85 -7.09
N TRP A 140 -6.30 -14.62 -7.24
CA TRP A 140 -5.91 -13.79 -6.09
C TRP A 140 -7.15 -13.38 -5.27
N PRO A 141 -7.09 -13.36 -3.91
CA PRO A 141 -5.95 -13.72 -3.06
C PRO A 141 -5.84 -15.21 -2.71
N VAL A 142 -6.82 -16.05 -3.07
CA VAL A 142 -6.91 -17.47 -2.69
C VAL A 142 -5.69 -18.28 -3.12
N ARG A 143 -5.23 -18.14 -4.37
CA ARG A 143 -4.03 -18.82 -4.89
C ARG A 143 -2.76 -18.44 -4.14
N ILE A 144 -2.71 -17.28 -3.50
CA ILE A 144 -1.52 -16.90 -2.71
C ILE A 144 -1.50 -17.67 -1.38
N VAL A 145 -2.67 -18.00 -0.83
CA VAL A 145 -2.80 -18.82 0.37
C VAL A 145 -2.52 -20.28 0.05
N LEU A 146 -3.13 -20.79 -1.03
CA LEU A 146 -2.97 -22.16 -1.49
C LEU A 146 -2.57 -22.16 -2.99
N PRO A 147 -1.25 -22.17 -3.30
CA PRO A 147 -0.73 -22.04 -4.67
C PRO A 147 -1.29 -23.01 -5.69
N ASP A 148 -1.60 -24.25 -5.28
CA ASP A 148 -2.07 -25.31 -6.16
C ASP A 148 -3.61 -25.52 -6.06
N ILE A 149 -4.37 -24.50 -5.62
CA ILE A 149 -5.82 -24.56 -5.42
C ILE A 149 -6.58 -25.03 -6.68
N GLU A 150 -6.08 -24.73 -7.87
CA GLU A 150 -6.63 -25.18 -9.15
C GLU A 150 -6.54 -26.69 -9.37
N SER A 151 -5.62 -27.37 -8.69
CA SER A 151 -5.42 -28.82 -8.80
C SER A 151 -6.49 -29.62 -8.06
N TYR A 152 -7.24 -28.98 -7.16
CA TYR A 152 -8.37 -29.59 -6.46
C TYR A 152 -9.60 -29.60 -7.38
N GLY A 153 -10.04 -30.81 -7.73
CA GLY A 153 -11.14 -31.03 -8.67
C GLY A 153 -12.51 -30.71 -8.09
N ASP A 154 -12.73 -31.03 -6.82
CA ASP A 154 -14.00 -30.81 -6.11
C ASP A 154 -13.95 -29.57 -5.20
N GLU A 155 -15.06 -28.83 -5.12
CA GLU A 155 -15.16 -27.59 -4.33
C GLU A 155 -15.04 -27.86 -2.83
N TYR A 156 -15.58 -28.98 -2.34
CA TYR A 156 -15.45 -29.34 -0.94
C TYR A 156 -14.00 -29.69 -0.60
N GLU A 157 -13.31 -30.47 -1.44
CA GLU A 157 -11.87 -30.75 -1.27
C GLU A 157 -11.02 -29.48 -1.25
N ALA A 158 -11.22 -28.58 -2.21
CA ALA A 158 -10.53 -27.29 -2.28
C ALA A 158 -10.76 -26.45 -1.01
N ARG A 159 -12.00 -26.45 -0.51
CA ARG A 159 -12.38 -25.72 0.71
C ARG A 159 -11.73 -26.32 1.96
N GLN A 160 -11.70 -27.64 2.10
CA GLN A 160 -11.03 -28.28 3.23
C GLN A 160 -9.52 -28.02 3.19
N ALA A 161 -8.90 -28.10 2.02
CA ALA A 161 -7.47 -27.79 1.85
C ALA A 161 -7.14 -26.34 2.22
N LEU A 162 -7.96 -25.38 1.77
CA LEU A 162 -7.78 -23.98 2.12
C LEU A 162 -7.96 -23.74 3.63
N LEU A 163 -8.98 -24.35 4.26
CA LEU A 163 -9.18 -24.23 5.71
C LEU A 163 -8.05 -24.89 6.51
N ALA A 164 -7.51 -26.02 6.04
CA ALA A 164 -6.35 -26.66 6.66
C ALA A 164 -5.11 -25.74 6.56
N GLU A 165 -4.90 -25.10 5.41
CA GLU A 165 -3.80 -24.15 5.24
C GLU A 165 -3.94 -22.92 6.14
N LEU A 166 -5.18 -22.39 6.27
CA LEU A 166 -5.49 -21.30 7.20
C LEU A 166 -5.41 -21.72 8.68
N ALA A 167 -5.55 -23.00 9.00
CA ALA A 167 -5.44 -23.48 10.38
C ALA A 167 -3.99 -23.48 10.91
N ASN A 168 -2.99 -23.44 10.02
CA ASN A 168 -1.58 -23.35 10.43
C ASN A 168 -1.35 -22.12 11.33
N ASP A 169 -0.66 -22.35 12.44
CA ASP A 169 -0.38 -21.33 13.45
C ASP A 169 0.98 -21.57 14.11
N TYR A 170 1.45 -20.60 14.89
CA TYR A 170 2.67 -20.71 15.70
C TYR A 170 2.48 -20.16 17.10
N ASP A 171 3.32 -20.59 18.03
CA ASP A 171 3.32 -20.14 19.41
C ASP A 171 4.72 -19.71 19.86
N ALA A 172 4.89 -19.47 21.16
CA ALA A 172 6.16 -19.05 21.74
C ALA A 172 7.25 -20.14 21.67
N THR A 173 6.90 -21.39 21.37
CA THR A 173 7.85 -22.51 21.25
C THR A 173 8.31 -22.71 19.81
N THR A 174 7.62 -22.12 18.83
CA THR A 174 7.96 -22.25 17.42
C THR A 174 9.25 -21.47 17.11
N PRO A 175 10.27 -22.10 16.48
CA PRO A 175 11.51 -21.41 16.14
C PRO A 175 11.29 -20.24 15.19
N GLU A 176 11.95 -19.12 15.46
CA GLU A 176 11.75 -17.88 14.68
C GLU A 176 12.07 -18.03 13.18
N HIS A 177 13.04 -18.87 12.82
CA HIS A 177 13.36 -19.14 11.42
C HIS A 177 12.24 -19.90 10.69
N GLU A 178 11.45 -20.71 11.39
CA GLU A 178 10.26 -21.36 10.82
C GLU A 178 9.10 -20.39 10.67
N VAL A 179 8.91 -19.50 11.64
CA VAL A 179 7.92 -18.43 11.55
C VAL A 179 8.24 -17.51 10.35
N ALA A 180 9.50 -17.13 10.18
CA ALA A 180 9.94 -16.24 9.12
C ALA A 180 9.91 -16.85 7.71
N ARG A 181 10.03 -18.19 7.55
CA ARG A 181 10.16 -18.81 6.21
C ARG A 181 8.86 -18.85 5.41
N ARG A 182 7.70 -18.69 6.06
CA ARG A 182 6.38 -18.78 5.42
C ARG A 182 5.44 -17.68 5.89
N SER A 183 4.36 -17.48 5.16
CA SER A 183 3.25 -16.60 5.53
C SER A 183 2.20 -17.38 6.34
N TRP A 184 1.43 -16.67 7.17
CA TRP A 184 0.47 -17.26 8.13
C TRP A 184 -0.92 -16.65 7.93
N TYR A 185 -1.54 -16.98 6.79
CA TYR A 185 -2.74 -16.27 6.32
C TYR A 185 -3.99 -16.43 7.20
N GLY A 186 -4.09 -17.50 8.00
CA GLY A 186 -5.20 -17.64 8.94
C GLY A 186 -4.99 -16.95 10.29
N ARG A 187 -3.77 -16.51 10.60
CA ARG A 187 -3.43 -15.91 11.89
C ARG A 187 -4.17 -14.59 12.13
N CYS A 188 -4.46 -14.30 13.39
CA CYS A 188 -5.04 -13.04 13.83
C CYS A 188 -4.08 -11.89 13.51
N VAL A 189 -4.57 -10.83 12.86
CA VAL A 189 -3.77 -9.67 12.44
C VAL A 189 -3.08 -8.92 13.58
N TYR A 190 -3.53 -9.10 14.83
CA TYR A 190 -2.91 -8.50 16.01
C TYR A 190 -1.90 -9.44 16.70
N GLU A 191 -1.80 -10.69 16.26
CA GLU A 191 -0.90 -11.72 16.80
C GLU A 191 0.19 -12.15 15.80
N CYS A 192 0.14 -11.59 14.58
CA CYS A 192 1.16 -11.76 13.55
C CYS A 192 2.53 -11.19 13.97
N ASP A 193 3.55 -11.64 13.27
CA ASP A 193 4.96 -11.26 13.39
C ASP A 193 5.32 -10.07 12.49
N ASN A 194 4.34 -9.24 12.12
CA ASN A 194 4.58 -8.10 11.25
C ASN A 194 5.27 -6.96 12.03
N ASP A 195 6.26 -6.35 11.39
CA ASP A 195 7.02 -5.21 11.93
C ASP A 195 7.05 -3.99 10.98
N VAL A 196 6.44 -4.10 9.80
CA VAL A 196 6.37 -3.01 8.81
C VAL A 196 5.40 -1.89 9.21
N CYS A 197 5.63 -0.69 8.66
CA CYS A 197 4.78 0.48 8.87
C CYS A 197 3.35 0.26 8.33
N ASP A 198 2.34 0.59 9.13
CA ASP A 198 0.92 0.62 8.71
C ASP A 198 0.38 2.04 8.47
N GLU A 199 1.22 3.04 8.77
CA GLU A 199 1.14 4.44 8.42
C GLU A 199 2.54 4.93 8.01
N GLN A 200 2.64 5.62 6.88
CA GLN A 200 3.89 6.17 6.36
C GLN A 200 3.64 7.46 5.57
N ILE A 201 4.47 8.46 5.82
CA ILE A 201 4.57 9.70 5.06
C ILE A 201 5.95 9.78 4.42
N VAL A 202 5.98 10.13 3.14
CA VAL A 202 7.20 10.38 2.37
C VAL A 202 7.14 11.81 1.84
N THR A 203 8.18 12.59 2.11
CA THR A 203 8.31 13.95 1.59
C THR A 203 9.48 13.99 0.61
N ILE A 204 9.20 14.45 -0.60
CA ILE A 204 10.19 14.66 -1.67
C ILE A 204 10.24 16.16 -1.94
N SER A 205 11.44 16.75 -1.94
CA SER A 205 11.62 18.18 -2.22
C SER A 205 12.60 18.40 -3.35
N TRP A 206 12.43 19.53 -4.03
CA TRP A 206 13.32 20.03 -5.07
C TRP A 206 13.68 21.48 -4.76
N GLU A 207 14.93 21.85 -5.02
CA GLU A 207 15.37 23.25 -4.99
C GLU A 207 15.02 23.98 -6.29
N ASP A 208 15.12 25.30 -6.30
CA ASP A 208 15.08 26.10 -7.52
C ASP A 208 16.17 25.62 -8.51
N ASP A 209 15.90 25.72 -9.82
CA ASP A 209 16.97 25.60 -10.81
C ASP A 209 18.06 26.65 -10.53
N ALA A 210 19.32 26.29 -10.79
CA ALA A 210 20.42 27.23 -10.64
C ALA A 210 20.16 28.48 -11.50
N VAL A 211 20.31 29.64 -10.88
CA VAL A 211 20.30 30.92 -11.58
C VAL A 211 21.52 30.94 -12.51
N GLU A 212 21.31 30.86 -13.82
CA GLU A 212 22.37 31.18 -14.78
C GLU A 212 22.78 32.64 -14.56
N GLU A 213 24.08 32.90 -14.35
CA GLU A 213 24.60 34.26 -14.21
C GLU A 213 24.28 35.05 -15.47
N THR A 214 23.26 35.91 -15.40
CA THR A 214 22.94 36.82 -16.50
C THR A 214 24.00 37.90 -16.58
N THR A 215 24.54 38.11 -17.78
CA THR A 215 25.42 39.23 -18.13
C THR A 215 24.85 40.55 -17.59
N PRO A 216 25.68 41.45 -17.00
CA PRO A 216 25.20 42.73 -16.46
C PRO A 216 24.40 43.51 -17.53
N GLY A 217 23.11 43.74 -17.28
CA GLY A 217 22.20 44.48 -18.18
C GLY A 217 21.01 43.68 -18.73
N SER A 218 20.90 42.38 -18.48
CA SER A 218 19.71 41.60 -18.82
C SER A 218 18.56 41.84 -17.84
N THR A 219 17.40 42.30 -18.30
CA THR A 219 16.19 42.56 -17.48
C THR A 219 15.16 41.43 -17.52
N ARG A 220 15.52 40.23 -18.00
CA ARG A 220 14.59 39.08 -17.96
C ARG A 220 14.57 38.46 -16.56
N PRO A 221 13.38 38.27 -15.93
CA PRO A 221 13.25 37.37 -14.81
C PRO A 221 13.69 35.97 -15.26
N LEU A 222 14.54 35.32 -14.47
CA LEU A 222 15.08 34.01 -14.80
C LEU A 222 13.95 32.98 -14.94
N PRO A 223 13.80 32.30 -16.09
CA PRO A 223 12.73 31.33 -16.32
C PRO A 223 13.14 29.93 -15.81
N GLY A 224 13.68 29.86 -14.59
CA GLY A 224 14.04 28.59 -13.95
C GLY A 224 12.83 27.93 -13.29
N ARG A 225 12.84 26.59 -13.14
CA ARG A 225 11.82 25.89 -12.35
C ARG A 225 12.01 26.24 -10.87
N THR A 226 10.91 26.47 -10.17
CA THR A 226 10.95 26.77 -8.73
C THR A 226 11.00 25.52 -7.88
N SER A 227 11.37 25.71 -6.62
CA SER A 227 11.24 24.73 -5.56
C SER A 227 9.81 24.20 -5.46
N LYS A 228 9.73 22.92 -5.13
CA LYS A 228 8.46 22.20 -5.00
C LYS A 228 8.56 21.10 -3.96
N THR A 229 7.41 20.67 -3.46
CA THR A 229 7.33 19.56 -2.50
C THR A 229 6.21 18.60 -2.89
N ALA A 230 6.53 17.30 -2.90
CA ALA A 230 5.55 16.25 -3.03
C ALA A 230 5.46 15.46 -1.71
N GLY A 231 4.28 15.47 -1.11
CA GLY A 231 3.95 14.61 0.02
C GLY A 231 3.23 13.37 -0.49
N LYS A 232 3.67 12.20 -0.06
CA LYS A 232 2.93 10.95 -0.25
C LYS A 232 2.59 10.34 1.09
N GLN A 233 1.31 10.12 1.31
CA GLN A 233 0.84 9.42 2.49
C GLN A 233 0.29 8.04 2.11
N GLY A 234 0.74 7.01 2.80
CA GLY A 234 0.18 5.68 2.78
C GLY A 234 -0.35 5.33 4.17
N TYR A 235 -1.64 5.02 4.28
CA TYR A 235 -2.21 4.48 5.51
C TYR A 235 -3.21 3.37 5.19
N SER A 236 -3.34 2.43 6.11
CA SER A 236 -4.15 1.21 5.95
C SER A 236 -5.54 1.27 6.60
N ILE A 237 -5.99 2.44 7.08
CA ILE A 237 -7.20 2.52 7.91
C ILE A 237 -8.12 3.66 7.46
N PRO A 238 -9.36 3.36 7.05
CA PRO A 238 -10.43 4.33 7.21
C PRO A 238 -10.64 4.47 8.72
N VAL A 239 -10.31 5.64 9.28
CA VAL A 239 -10.81 6.03 10.61
C VAL A 239 -12.30 5.66 10.61
N GLN A 240 -12.73 4.82 11.55
CA GLN A 240 -14.14 4.47 11.72
C GLN A 240 -14.91 5.77 11.97
N SER A 241 -15.39 6.39 10.89
CA SER A 241 -16.55 7.28 10.95
C SER A 241 -17.74 6.36 11.14
N THR A 242 -18.12 6.15 12.40
CA THR A 242 -19.48 5.74 12.76
C THR A 242 -20.44 6.88 12.43
N LYS A 243 -20.61 7.19 11.15
CA LYS A 243 -21.78 7.88 10.61
C LYS A 243 -22.12 7.26 9.27
N THR A 244 -23.22 6.52 9.29
CA THR A 244 -24.06 6.23 8.13
C THR A 244 -24.27 7.52 7.31
N MET A 245 -23.65 7.58 6.14
CA MET A 245 -24.17 8.29 4.98
C MET A 245 -24.15 7.23 3.89
N GLY A 246 -25.29 6.66 3.50
CA GLY A 246 -26.25 7.37 2.67
C GLY A 246 -25.89 7.00 1.22
N GLU A 247 -26.77 6.24 0.59
CA GLU A 247 -26.66 5.66 -0.74
C GLU A 247 -26.21 6.64 -1.84
N GLY A 248 -25.57 6.10 -2.88
CA GLY A 248 -25.23 6.79 -4.14
C GLY A 248 -23.74 7.14 -4.22
N ILE A 249 -22.98 6.76 -5.23
CA ILE A 249 -23.29 6.74 -6.66
C ILE A 249 -22.38 5.69 -7.31
N LEU A 250 -22.99 4.74 -8.01
CA LEU A 250 -22.39 3.97 -9.09
C LEU A 250 -22.49 4.80 -10.37
N ALA A 251 -21.35 5.09 -11.01
CA ALA A 251 -21.19 5.30 -12.44
C ALA A 251 -19.70 5.10 -12.79
#